data_AF-R7NEI3-F1
#
_entry.id   AF-R7NEI3-F1
#
_cell.length_a   1.000
_cell.length_b   1.000
_cell.length_c   1.000
_cell.angle_alpha   90.00
_cell.angle_beta   90.00
_cell.angle_gamma   90.00
#
_symmetry.space_group_name_H-M   'P 1'
#
loop_
_entity.id
_entity.type
_entity.pdbx_description
1 polymer ?
#
loop_
_entity_poly.entity_id
_entity_poly.type
_entity_poly.pdbx_seq_one_letter_code
_entity_poly.pdbx_strand_id
1 'polypeptide(L)'
;MKRGFVLLETIIVITFVTVSLLLLYGTFTSMVDNSKKNVLYDDATHIYQMFYLKEYLELNGLQDYLKGDIVMLSCDDFNFNSCKSILKEFSLEHIYLVKYGLQDYDEEHYASSFNQYLKSLSNKDVYDYRLVGEFLIGEKYQYASIGVMINES
;
A
#
# COMPACT_ATOMS: atom_id res chain seq x y z
N MET A 1 40.27 47.09 14.56
CA MET A 1 40.08 45.63 14.72
C MET A 1 38.64 45.17 14.99
N LYS A 2 37.65 46.03 15.32
CA LYS A 2 36.28 45.56 15.64
C LYS A 2 35.44 45.08 14.43
N ARG A 3 35.69 45.59 13.22
CA ARG A 3 34.89 45.29 12.02
C ARG A 3 35.15 43.90 11.41
N GLY A 4 36.38 43.38 11.51
CA GLY A 4 36.73 42.06 10.98
C GLY A 4 36.15 40.91 11.82
N PHE A 5 36.03 41.11 13.14
CA PHE A 5 35.43 40.15 14.05
C PHE A 5 33.93 39.93 13.77
N VAL A 6 33.19 41.04 13.55
CA VAL A 6 31.76 40.99 13.23
C VAL A 6 31.48 40.30 11.88
N LEU A 7 32.39 40.45 10.91
CA LEU A 7 32.29 39.82 9.59
C LEU A 7 32.49 38.30 9.65
N LEU A 8 33.44 37.84 10.46
CA LEU A 8 33.66 36.40 10.70
C LEU A 8 32.46 35.77 11.40
N GLU A 9 31.92 36.43 12.43
CA GLU A 9 30.74 35.98 13.17
C GLU A 9 29.52 35.86 12.25
N THR A 10 29.27 36.86 11.38
CA THR A 10 28.16 36.80 10.43
C THR A 10 28.31 35.68 9.41
N ILE A 11 29.52 35.42 8.91
CA ILE A 11 29.76 34.29 7.98
C ILE A 11 29.46 32.97 8.69
N ILE A 12 29.93 32.78 9.93
CA ILE A 12 29.67 31.57 10.72
C ILE A 12 28.17 31.38 10.93
N VAL A 13 27.44 32.44 11.32
CA VAL A 13 25.98 32.38 11.52
C VAL A 13 25.26 32.02 10.22
N ILE A 14 25.62 32.63 9.09
CA ILE A 14 25.02 32.32 7.78
C ILE A 14 25.27 30.87 7.39
N THR A 15 26.48 30.34 7.60
CA THR A 15 26.79 28.93 7.32
C THR A 15 25.97 27.98 8.20
N PHE A 16 25.80 28.30 9.48
CA PHE A 16 25.00 27.50 10.39
C PHE A 16 23.51 27.49 9.99
N VAL A 17 22.98 28.66 9.63
CA VAL A 17 21.59 28.83 9.19
C VAL A 17 21.34 28.07 7.87
N THR A 18 22.24 28.18 6.91
CA THR A 18 22.10 27.51 5.60
C THR A 18 22.17 25.99 5.72
N VAL A 19 23.09 25.45 6.53
CA VAL A 19 23.15 24.00 6.82
C VAL A 19 21.86 23.53 7.51
N SER A 20 21.36 24.29 8.48
CA SER A 20 20.10 23.95 9.18
C SER A 20 18.90 23.91 8.23
N LEU A 21 18.83 24.86 7.29
CA LEU A 21 17.79 24.91 6.25
C LEU A 21 17.86 23.69 5.32
N LEU A 22 19.06 23.25 4.92
CA LEU A 22 19.22 22.06 4.07
C LEU A 22 18.75 20.79 4.77
N LEU A 23 19.08 20.63 6.06
CA LEU A 23 18.63 19.49 6.87
C LEU A 23 17.10 19.47 7.03
N LEU A 24 16.50 20.63 7.32
CA LEU A 24 15.04 20.77 7.42
C LEU A 24 14.37 20.43 6.09
N TYR A 25 14.90 20.91 4.97
CA TYR A 25 14.36 20.64 3.65
C TYR A 25 14.41 19.14 3.30
N GLY A 26 15.53 18.46 3.59
CA GLY A 26 15.65 17.02 3.38
C GLY A 26 14.65 16.23 4.21
N THR A 27 14.49 16.61 5.49
CA THR A 27 13.53 15.97 6.40
C THR A 27 12.10 16.17 5.93
N PHE A 28 11.74 17.41 5.54
CA PHE A 28 10.41 17.74 5.04
C PHE A 28 10.08 16.99 3.75
N THR A 29 11.02 16.95 2.80
CA THR A 29 10.85 16.21 1.54
C THR A 29 10.64 14.73 1.81
N SER A 30 11.45 14.11 2.67
CA SER A 30 11.28 12.71 3.06
C SER A 30 9.92 12.45 3.72
N MET A 31 9.44 13.37 4.56
CA MET A 31 8.13 13.24 5.22
C MET A 31 6.99 13.35 4.20
N VAL A 32 7.08 14.27 3.25
CA VAL A 32 6.09 14.41 2.16
C VAL A 32 6.07 13.18 1.26
N ASP A 33 7.24 12.64 0.90
CA ASP A 33 7.31 11.45 0.04
C ASP A 33 6.78 10.20 0.73
N ASN A 34 7.07 10.03 2.03
CA ASN A 34 6.46 8.96 2.82
C ASN A 34 4.94 9.15 2.97
N SER A 35 4.48 10.38 3.17
CA SER A 35 3.04 10.68 3.24
C SER A 35 2.32 10.38 1.92
N LYS A 36 2.92 10.73 0.77
CA LYS A 36 2.38 10.39 -0.55
C LYS A 36 2.26 8.88 -0.75
N LYS A 37 3.23 8.08 -0.29
CA LYS A 37 3.14 6.62 -0.30
C LYS A 37 1.96 6.13 0.55
N ASN A 38 1.77 6.70 1.73
CA ASN A 38 0.64 6.37 2.61
C ASN A 38 -0.73 6.83 2.09
N VAL A 39 -0.79 7.78 1.14
CA VAL A 39 -2.04 8.17 0.48
C VAL A 39 -2.40 7.25 -0.68
N LEU A 40 -1.40 6.63 -1.32
CA LEU A 40 -1.59 5.70 -2.43
C LEU A 40 -1.92 4.27 -1.96
N TYR A 41 -1.58 3.97 -0.71
CA TYR A 41 -1.64 2.64 -0.11
C TYR A 41 -2.44 2.69 1.19
N ASP A 42 -3.40 1.78 1.33
CA ASP A 42 -4.17 1.55 2.55
C ASP A 42 -4.91 2.82 3.07
N ASP A 43 -5.56 3.57 2.17
CA ASP A 43 -6.50 4.63 2.61
C ASP A 43 -7.65 4.00 3.44
N ALA A 44 -8.08 4.72 4.48
CA ALA A 44 -9.09 4.22 5.41
C ALA A 44 -10.37 3.77 4.69
N THR A 45 -10.80 4.49 3.64
CA THR A 45 -12.00 4.16 2.86
C THR A 45 -11.86 2.80 2.18
N HIS A 46 -10.73 2.57 1.52
CA HIS A 46 -10.45 1.33 0.81
C HIS A 46 -10.27 0.16 1.78
N ILE A 47 -9.65 0.36 2.94
CA ILE A 47 -9.59 -0.68 3.99
C ILE A 47 -10.99 -1.12 4.41
N TYR A 48 -11.92 -0.16 4.62
CA TYR A 48 -13.31 -0.50 4.96
C TYR A 48 -14.02 -1.28 3.84
N GLN A 49 -13.81 -0.90 2.57
CA GLN A 49 -14.34 -1.63 1.43
C GLN A 49 -13.78 -3.06 1.37
N MET A 50 -12.46 -3.22 1.58
CA MET A 50 -11.81 -4.52 1.65
C MET A 50 -12.32 -5.37 2.82
N PHE A 51 -12.64 -4.77 3.96
CA PHE A 51 -13.25 -5.47 5.10
C PHE A 51 -14.61 -6.07 4.73
N TYR A 52 -15.52 -5.30 4.15
CA TYR A 52 -16.82 -5.81 3.72
C TYR A 52 -16.71 -6.84 2.60
N LEU A 53 -15.81 -6.61 1.65
CA LEU A 53 -15.53 -7.57 0.58
C LEU A 53 -15.01 -8.89 1.15
N LYS A 54 -14.05 -8.84 2.09
CA LYS A 54 -13.52 -10.03 2.75
C LYS A 54 -14.63 -10.84 3.43
N GLU A 55 -15.41 -10.22 4.31
CA GLU A 55 -16.52 -10.87 5.01
C GLU A 55 -17.48 -11.55 4.02
N TYR A 56 -17.78 -10.85 2.93
CA TYR A 56 -18.65 -11.37 1.89
C TYR A 56 -18.03 -12.57 1.14
N LEU A 57 -16.74 -12.51 0.77
CA LEU A 57 -16.06 -13.61 0.10
C LEU A 57 -15.88 -14.82 1.03
N GLU A 58 -15.61 -14.61 2.32
CA GLU A 58 -15.47 -15.68 3.31
C GLU A 58 -16.76 -16.51 3.44
N LEU A 59 -17.92 -15.86 3.44
CA LEU A 59 -19.22 -16.55 3.42
C LEU A 59 -19.48 -17.35 2.14
N ASN A 60 -18.76 -17.05 1.06
CA ASN A 60 -18.94 -17.66 -0.26
C ASN A 60 -17.75 -18.55 -0.67
N GLY A 61 -16.97 -19.05 0.29
CA GLY A 61 -15.95 -20.07 0.03
C GLY A 61 -14.58 -19.52 -0.33
N LEU A 62 -14.21 -18.31 0.12
CA LEU A 62 -12.85 -17.76 -0.05
C LEU A 62 -11.74 -18.77 0.33
N GLN A 63 -11.99 -19.61 1.34
CA GLN A 63 -11.07 -20.62 1.84
C GLN A 63 -10.62 -21.62 0.76
N ASP A 64 -11.48 -21.92 -0.22
CA ASP A 64 -11.16 -22.87 -1.30
C ASP A 64 -10.08 -22.35 -2.27
N TYR A 65 -9.89 -21.02 -2.28
CA TYR A 65 -9.00 -20.26 -3.16
C TYR A 65 -7.67 -19.84 -2.51
N LEU A 66 -7.46 -20.16 -1.22
CA LEU A 66 -6.21 -19.86 -0.50
C LEU A 66 -5.08 -20.84 -0.88
N LYS A 67 -4.70 -20.86 -2.16
CA LYS A 67 -3.71 -21.78 -2.74
C LYS A 67 -2.75 -21.07 -3.68
N GLY A 68 -1.48 -21.00 -3.29
CA GLY A 68 -0.41 -20.40 -4.10
C GLY A 68 0.10 -19.10 -3.49
N ASP A 69 1.06 -18.47 -4.16
CA ASP A 69 1.71 -17.26 -3.63
C ASP A 69 0.93 -15.98 -3.95
N ILE A 70 0.44 -15.86 -5.18
CA ILE A 70 -0.45 -14.78 -5.63
C ILE A 70 -1.54 -15.40 -6.50
N VAL A 71 -2.80 -15.23 -6.11
CA VAL A 71 -3.97 -15.73 -6.84
C VAL A 71 -4.85 -14.55 -7.21
N MET A 72 -5.10 -14.36 -8.49
CA MET A 72 -6.09 -13.38 -8.95
C MET A 72 -7.48 -13.97 -8.82
N LEU A 73 -8.37 -13.24 -8.14
CA LEU A 73 -9.77 -13.63 -7.96
C LEU A 73 -10.63 -12.97 -9.03
N SER A 74 -11.42 -13.78 -9.75
CA SER A 74 -12.43 -13.34 -10.69
C SER A 74 -13.82 -13.49 -10.10
N CYS A 75 -14.76 -12.65 -10.55
CA CYS A 75 -16.17 -12.86 -10.23
C CYS A 75 -16.74 -14.17 -10.78
N ASP A 76 -16.09 -14.79 -11.77
CA ASP A 76 -16.52 -16.09 -12.27
C ASP A 76 -16.12 -17.24 -11.33
N ASP A 77 -15.15 -17.00 -10.44
CA ASP A 77 -14.75 -17.97 -9.39
C ASP A 77 -15.81 -18.03 -8.28
N PHE A 78 -16.61 -16.98 -8.14
CA PHE A 78 -17.65 -16.91 -7.13
C PHE A 78 -19.04 -17.00 -7.77
N ASN A 79 -19.83 -17.97 -7.32
CA ASN A 79 -21.10 -18.32 -7.97
C ASN A 79 -22.26 -17.38 -7.60
N PHE A 80 -22.03 -16.07 -7.55
CA PHE A 80 -23.07 -15.08 -7.18
C PHE A 80 -23.12 -13.85 -8.10
N ASN A 81 -24.34 -13.48 -8.47
CA ASN A 81 -24.64 -12.44 -9.47
C ASN A 81 -24.23 -11.01 -9.06
N SER A 82 -23.96 -10.76 -7.78
CA SER A 82 -23.69 -9.42 -7.24
C SER A 82 -22.21 -9.02 -7.27
N CYS A 83 -21.28 -9.94 -7.57
CA CYS A 83 -19.84 -9.66 -7.53
C CYS A 83 -19.44 -8.47 -8.39
N LYS A 84 -19.88 -8.46 -9.66
CA LYS A 84 -19.57 -7.39 -10.62
C LYS A 84 -20.13 -6.03 -10.18
N SER A 85 -21.28 -6.03 -9.51
CA SER A 85 -21.88 -4.82 -8.96
C SER A 85 -21.07 -4.26 -7.81
N ILE A 86 -20.63 -5.11 -6.88
CA ILE A 86 -19.82 -4.71 -5.71
C ILE A 86 -18.46 -4.18 -6.17
N LEU A 87 -17.77 -4.89 -7.07
CA LEU A 87 -16.50 -4.43 -7.65
C LEU A 87 -16.64 -3.04 -8.28
N LYS A 88 -17.69 -2.85 -9.08
CA LYS A 88 -17.96 -1.58 -9.75
C LYS A 88 -18.30 -0.46 -8.76
N GLU A 89 -19.08 -0.76 -7.72
CA GLU A 89 -19.42 0.22 -6.68
C GLU A 89 -18.18 0.66 -5.90
N PHE A 90 -17.24 -0.25 -5.65
CA PHE A 90 -15.99 0.05 -4.96
C PHE A 90 -14.88 0.55 -5.89
N SER A 91 -15.12 0.63 -7.21
CA SER A 91 -14.10 0.97 -8.22
C SER A 91 -12.87 0.04 -8.17
N LEU A 92 -13.11 -1.23 -7.85
CA LEU A 92 -12.11 -2.29 -7.87
C LEU A 92 -11.98 -2.86 -9.28
N GLU A 93 -10.77 -2.80 -9.85
CA GLU A 93 -10.44 -3.44 -11.11
C GLU A 93 -10.07 -4.90 -10.90
N HIS A 94 -9.23 -5.17 -9.89
CA HIS A 94 -8.72 -6.50 -9.61
C HIS A 94 -8.67 -6.78 -8.11
N ILE A 95 -8.86 -8.06 -7.76
CA ILE A 95 -8.69 -8.58 -6.41
C ILE A 95 -7.64 -9.69 -6.47
N TYR A 96 -6.71 -9.68 -5.53
CA TYR A 96 -5.66 -10.68 -5.39
C TYR A 96 -5.67 -11.27 -3.98
N LEU A 97 -5.46 -12.57 -3.87
CA LEU A 97 -5.02 -13.22 -2.63
C LEU A 97 -3.52 -13.36 -2.69
N VAL A 98 -2.83 -12.75 -1.74
CA VAL A 98 -1.37 -12.76 -1.66
C VAL A 98 -0.97 -13.43 -0.36
N LYS A 99 -0.09 -14.43 -0.46
CA LYS A 99 0.44 -15.12 0.71
C LYS A 99 1.21 -14.14 1.60
N TYR A 100 0.98 -14.22 2.90
CA TYR A 100 1.64 -13.34 3.84
C TYR A 100 3.15 -13.66 3.89
N GLY A 101 3.99 -12.61 3.97
CA GLY A 101 5.45 -12.78 4.04
C GLY A 101 6.11 -13.16 2.72
N LEU A 102 5.40 -13.07 1.58
CA LEU A 102 5.94 -13.32 0.25
C LEU A 102 7.20 -12.46 -0.01
N GLN A 103 8.33 -13.11 -0.30
CA GLN A 103 9.60 -12.45 -0.66
C GLN A 103 9.93 -12.60 -2.14
N ASP A 104 9.72 -13.81 -2.68
CA ASP A 104 10.10 -14.18 -4.05
C ASP A 104 8.84 -14.49 -4.86
N TYR A 105 8.64 -13.76 -5.95
CA TYR A 105 7.58 -13.99 -6.94
C TYR A 105 8.03 -13.45 -8.30
N ASP A 106 7.32 -13.84 -9.36
CA ASP A 106 7.59 -13.34 -10.71
C ASP A 106 7.12 -11.89 -10.88
N GLU A 107 8.00 -10.94 -10.55
CA GLU A 107 7.71 -9.51 -10.68
C GLU A 107 7.42 -9.07 -12.13
N GLU A 108 7.90 -9.80 -13.14
CA GLU A 108 7.69 -9.44 -14.55
C GLU A 108 6.24 -9.67 -14.99
N HIS A 109 5.51 -10.52 -14.27
CA HIS A 109 4.11 -10.84 -14.56
C HIS A 109 3.13 -9.75 -14.13
N TYR A 110 3.55 -8.82 -13.27
CA TYR A 110 2.66 -7.84 -12.63
C TYR A 110 3.06 -6.40 -12.90
N ALA A 111 2.08 -5.49 -12.76
CA ALA A 111 2.32 -4.07 -12.92
C ALA A 111 3.32 -3.53 -11.89
N SER A 112 4.19 -2.60 -12.30
CA SER A 112 5.20 -2.03 -11.41
C SER A 112 4.62 -1.38 -10.15
N SER A 113 3.42 -0.80 -10.22
CA SER A 113 2.73 -0.18 -9.09
C SER A 113 2.27 -1.22 -8.06
N PHE A 114 1.79 -2.38 -8.53
CA PHE A 114 1.43 -3.50 -7.67
C PHE A 114 2.67 -4.09 -6.99
N ASN A 115 3.76 -4.29 -7.73
CA ASN A 115 5.02 -4.78 -7.14
C ASN A 115 5.57 -3.85 -6.07
N GLN A 116 5.49 -2.54 -6.29
CA GLN A 116 5.86 -1.53 -5.30
C GLN A 116 4.97 -1.60 -4.05
N TYR A 117 3.66 -1.82 -4.23
CA TYR A 117 2.75 -2.02 -3.11
C TYR A 117 3.10 -3.27 -2.31
N LEU A 118 3.27 -4.43 -2.97
CA LEU A 118 3.62 -5.69 -2.29
C LEU A 118 4.91 -5.57 -1.48
N LYS A 119 5.93 -4.89 -2.02
CA LYS A 119 7.21 -4.61 -1.32
C LYS A 119 7.05 -3.67 -0.12
N SER A 120 6.00 -2.84 -0.09
CA SER A 120 5.72 -1.93 1.02
C SER A 120 5.00 -2.60 2.19
N LEU A 121 4.39 -3.78 1.97
CA LEU A 121 3.60 -4.48 2.96
C LEU A 121 4.47 -5.01 4.12
N SER A 122 3.92 -4.93 5.33
CA SER A 122 4.55 -5.49 6.53
C SER A 122 4.56 -7.02 6.48
N ASN A 123 5.67 -7.64 6.90
CA ASN A 123 5.82 -9.10 6.94
C ASN A 123 5.77 -9.67 8.38
N LYS A 124 5.08 -8.99 9.31
CA LYS A 124 5.14 -9.30 10.75
C LYS A 124 3.83 -9.76 11.42
N ASP A 125 2.71 -9.87 10.70
CA ASP A 125 1.47 -10.38 11.30
C ASP A 125 1.33 -11.91 11.21
N VAL A 126 0.33 -12.42 11.91
CA VAL A 126 -0.02 -13.84 12.06
C VAL A 126 -0.99 -14.33 10.98
N TYR A 127 -1.27 -13.53 9.95
CA TYR A 127 -2.19 -13.91 8.87
C TYR A 127 -1.52 -14.85 7.88
N ASP A 128 -2.28 -15.78 7.28
CA ASP A 128 -1.77 -16.68 6.24
C ASP A 128 -1.75 -16.02 4.87
N TYR A 129 -2.78 -15.22 4.59
CA TYR A 129 -2.97 -14.50 3.33
C TYR A 129 -3.41 -13.06 3.58
N ARG A 130 -3.32 -12.26 2.52
CA ARG A 130 -3.93 -10.94 2.43
C ARG A 130 -4.81 -10.87 1.20
N LEU A 131 -6.01 -10.34 1.38
CA LEU A 131 -6.85 -9.91 0.29
C LEU A 131 -6.41 -8.51 -0.11
N VAL A 132 -5.92 -8.34 -1.33
CA VAL A 132 -5.43 -7.08 -1.91
C VAL A 132 -6.41 -6.62 -2.98
N GLY A 133 -6.92 -5.41 -2.84
CA GLY A 133 -7.74 -4.74 -3.86
C GLY A 133 -6.91 -3.73 -4.65
N GLU A 134 -7.07 -3.74 -5.96
CA GLU A 134 -6.55 -2.70 -6.87
C GLU A 134 -7.70 -1.78 -7.30
N PHE A 135 -7.62 -0.52 -6.89
CA PHE A 135 -8.65 0.50 -7.08
C PHE A 135 -8.21 1.46 -8.18
N LEU A 136 -9.09 1.72 -9.15
CA LEU A 136 -8.86 2.73 -10.18
C LEU A 136 -9.56 4.04 -9.79
N ILE A 137 -8.76 5.04 -9.39
CA ILE A 137 -9.29 6.36 -9.00
C ILE A 137 -8.73 7.41 -9.94
N GLY A 138 -9.59 7.92 -10.82
CA GLY A 138 -9.18 8.79 -11.92
C GLY A 138 -8.30 8.03 -12.92
N GLU A 139 -7.01 8.37 -12.97
CA GLU A 139 -6.01 7.73 -13.85
C GLU A 139 -4.90 7.03 -13.06
N LYS A 140 -5.12 6.74 -11.77
CA LYS A 140 -4.11 6.12 -10.90
C LYS A 140 -4.67 4.91 -10.18
N TYR A 141 -3.82 3.89 -10.07
CA TYR A 141 -4.06 2.73 -9.24
C TYR A 141 -3.70 3.03 -7.79
N GLN A 142 -4.63 2.73 -6.89
CA GLN A 142 -4.44 2.71 -5.45
C GLN A 142 -4.64 1.28 -4.96
N TYR A 143 -4.05 0.95 -3.82
CA TYR A 143 -4.07 -0.41 -3.30
C TYR A 143 -4.47 -0.40 -1.84
N ALA A 144 -5.25 -1.39 -1.43
CA ALA A 144 -5.51 -1.65 -0.02
C ALA A 144 -5.53 -3.15 0.25
N SER A 145 -5.15 -3.55 1.45
CA SER A 145 -5.14 -4.95 1.84
C SER A 145 -5.68 -5.22 3.23
N ILE A 146 -6.23 -6.42 3.40
CA ILE A 146 -6.71 -6.92 4.69
C ILE A 146 -6.27 -8.37 4.91
N GLY A 147 -5.91 -8.70 6.15
CA GLY A 147 -5.47 -10.05 6.52
C GLY A 147 -6.60 -11.08 6.49
N VAL A 148 -6.28 -12.27 6.01
CA VAL A 148 -7.16 -13.45 5.93
C VAL A 148 -6.44 -14.63 6.60
N MET A 149 -7.16 -15.34 7.46
CA MET A 149 -6.70 -16.57 8.11
C MET A 149 -7.28 -17.78 7.39
N ILE A 150 -6.50 -18.85 7.29
CA ILE A 150 -7.02 -20.17 6.92
C ILE A 150 -7.75 -20.72 8.16
N ASN A 151 -9.02 -21.05 8.00
CA ASN A 151 -9.75 -21.75 9.05
C ASN A 151 -9.44 -23.24 8.92
N GLU A 152 -8.54 -23.78 9.75
CA GLU A 152 -8.37 -25.23 9.87
C GLU A 152 -9.71 -25.83 10.32
N SER A 153 -10.32 -26.61 9.42
CA SER A 153 -11.57 -27.36 9.66
C SER A 153 -11.26 -28.78 10.08
#